data_AF-A0A4R1BYB3-F1
#
_entry.id   AF-A0A4R1BYB3-F1
#
_cell.length_a   1.000
_cell.length_b   1.000
_cell.length_c   1.000
_cell.angle_alpha   90.00
_cell.angle_beta   90.00
_cell.angle_gamma   90.00
#
_symmetry.space_group_name_H-M   'P 1'
#
loop_
_entity.id
_entity.type
_entity.pdbx_description
1 polymer ?
#
loop_
_entity_poly.entity_id
_entity_poly.type
_entity_poly.pdbx_seq_one_letter_code
_entity_poly.pdbx_strand_id
1 'polypeptide(L)'
;SYKGGAPGFVRVLDERTLAFPSYDGNGMFLSLGNASETAKVGLLFIDLEHPNRMRVHGEATVSADDPLLDTWPGAILVVRVSVTDVFPNCPRYIHRWQKVAESPFVPHAGVAPPIPGWKQAEWACDALPHDDPAYRP
;
A
#
# COMPACT_ATOMS: atom_id res chain seq x y z
N SER A 1 -4.06 -6.08 5.61
CA SER A 1 -2.72 -5.45 5.68
C SER A 1 -2.89 -3.93 5.61
N TYR A 2 -2.03 -3.16 6.27
CA TYR A 2 -2.00 -1.69 6.13
C TYR A 2 -1.12 -1.33 4.93
N LYS A 3 -1.69 -0.59 3.96
CA LYS A 3 -0.99 -0.09 2.78
C LYS A 3 -1.01 1.43 2.87
N GLY A 4 0.15 2.07 2.76
CA GLY A 4 0.28 3.50 2.91
C GLY A 4 1.50 4.06 2.21
N GLY A 5 1.46 5.36 1.94
CA GLY A 5 2.52 6.13 1.30
C GLY A 5 2.22 7.63 1.41
N ALA A 6 2.91 8.43 0.61
CA ALA A 6 2.67 9.87 0.52
C ALA A 6 1.23 10.19 0.06
N PRO A 7 0.71 11.41 0.31
CA PRO A 7 -0.54 11.87 -0.30
C PRO A 7 -0.56 11.60 -1.82
N GLY A 8 -1.66 11.05 -2.33
CA GLY A 8 -1.75 10.53 -3.70
C GLY A 8 -1.37 9.04 -3.85
N PHE A 9 -1.13 8.33 -2.73
CA PHE A 9 -0.93 6.88 -2.71
C PHE A 9 -2.08 6.10 -3.36
N VAL A 10 -3.32 6.43 -3.02
CA VAL A 10 -4.51 5.96 -3.75
C VAL A 10 -4.96 7.05 -4.70
N ARG A 11 -5.12 6.71 -5.98
CA ARG A 11 -5.65 7.59 -7.02
C ARG A 11 -7.03 7.11 -7.44
N VAL A 12 -7.94 8.05 -7.64
CA VAL A 12 -9.21 7.84 -8.32
C VAL A 12 -8.95 8.06 -9.81
N LEU A 13 -9.05 7.01 -10.62
CA LEU A 13 -8.78 7.10 -12.06
C LEU A 13 -10.02 7.56 -12.84
N ASP A 14 -11.20 7.14 -12.38
CA ASP A 14 -12.51 7.49 -12.92
C ASP A 14 -13.61 7.27 -11.85
N GLU A 15 -14.88 7.36 -12.23
CA GLU A 15 -16.03 7.22 -11.32
C GLU A 15 -16.09 5.88 -10.57
N ARG A 16 -15.45 4.82 -11.09
CA ARG A 16 -15.53 3.46 -10.53
C ARG A 16 -14.18 2.76 -10.38
N THR A 17 -13.06 3.44 -10.65
CA THR A 17 -11.74 2.81 -10.61
C THR A 17 -10.82 3.53 -9.64
N LEU A 18 -10.30 2.78 -8.68
CA LEU A 18 -9.17 3.19 -7.84
C LEU A 18 -7.88 2.50 -8.30
N ALA A 19 -6.74 3.12 -8.05
CA ALA A 19 -5.44 2.47 -8.19
C ALA A 19 -4.48 2.88 -7.07
N PHE A 20 -3.64 1.94 -6.63
CA PHE A 20 -2.58 2.20 -5.65
C PHE A 20 -1.40 1.25 -5.85
N PRO A 21 -0.17 1.67 -5.49
CA PRO A 21 1.01 0.85 -5.66
C PRO A 21 1.15 -0.18 -4.53
N SER A 22 1.84 -1.27 -4.79
CA SER A 22 2.51 -2.05 -3.76
C SER A 22 4.00 -1.78 -3.82
N TYR A 23 4.56 -1.44 -2.67
CA TYR A 23 6.01 -1.33 -2.48
C TYR A 23 6.59 -2.67 -2.02
N ASP A 24 7.91 -2.75 -2.07
CA ASP A 24 8.67 -3.83 -1.44
C ASP A 24 8.31 -3.98 0.05
N GLY A 25 8.32 -5.22 0.52
CA GLY A 25 7.84 -5.57 1.86
C GLY A 25 8.48 -6.85 2.35
N ASN A 26 7.70 -7.70 3.01
CA ASN A 26 8.18 -8.98 3.56
C ASN A 26 8.17 -10.14 2.56
N GLY A 27 7.94 -9.88 1.27
CA GLY A 27 7.94 -10.90 0.22
C GLY A 27 6.83 -11.96 0.29
N MET A 28 5.98 -11.98 1.32
CA MET A 28 4.96 -13.04 1.46
C MET A 28 3.75 -12.85 0.56
N PHE A 29 3.53 -11.62 0.06
CA PHE A 29 2.41 -11.23 -0.81
C PHE A 29 1.00 -11.65 -0.35
N LEU A 30 0.78 -12.08 0.90
CA LEU A 30 -0.49 -12.70 1.34
C LEU A 30 -1.76 -11.92 0.94
N SER A 31 -1.78 -10.59 1.14
CA SER A 31 -2.94 -9.78 0.75
C SER A 31 -3.09 -9.63 -0.76
N LEU A 32 -1.99 -9.59 -1.53
CA LEU A 32 -2.04 -9.47 -2.99
C LEU A 32 -2.31 -10.83 -3.65
N GLY A 33 -1.75 -11.92 -3.13
CA GLY A 33 -2.06 -13.29 -3.56
C GLY A 33 -3.54 -13.59 -3.41
N ASN A 34 -4.13 -13.32 -2.22
CA ASN A 34 -5.57 -13.47 -2.02
C ASN A 34 -6.39 -12.60 -2.99
N ALA A 35 -5.94 -11.37 -3.27
CA ALA A 35 -6.61 -10.48 -4.22
C ALA A 35 -6.50 -11.02 -5.65
N SER A 36 -5.35 -11.55 -6.07
CA SER A 36 -5.17 -12.16 -7.39
C SER A 36 -6.00 -13.44 -7.56
N GLU A 37 -6.18 -14.24 -6.51
CA GLU A 37 -6.96 -15.47 -6.57
C GLU A 37 -8.47 -15.23 -6.55
N THR A 38 -8.94 -14.29 -5.72
CA THR A 38 -10.38 -14.11 -5.49
C THR A 38 -10.96 -12.90 -6.21
N ALA A 39 -10.10 -11.99 -6.69
CA ALA A 39 -10.42 -10.63 -7.10
C ALA A 39 -11.09 -9.79 -6.01
N LYS A 40 -11.42 -10.27 -4.81
CA LYS A 40 -12.24 -9.49 -3.85
C LYS A 40 -11.37 -8.69 -2.88
N VAL A 41 -11.64 -7.39 -2.79
CA VAL A 41 -11.00 -6.51 -1.80
C VAL A 41 -12.01 -5.68 -1.02
N GLY A 42 -11.70 -5.47 0.26
CA GLY A 42 -12.32 -4.48 1.11
C GLY A 42 -11.27 -3.49 1.58
N LEU A 43 -11.49 -2.21 1.29
CA LEU A 43 -10.61 -1.10 1.66
C LEU A 43 -11.29 -0.24 2.73
N LEU A 44 -10.51 0.23 3.70
CA LEU A 44 -10.98 1.12 4.75
C LEU A 44 -10.10 2.37 4.77
N PHE A 45 -10.70 3.51 4.49
CA PHE A 45 -10.08 4.83 4.55
C PHE A 45 -10.55 5.54 5.81
N ILE A 46 -9.62 6.05 6.60
CA ILE A 46 -9.92 6.78 7.85
C ILE A 46 -9.12 8.08 7.82
N ASP A 47 -9.82 9.20 7.97
CA ASP A 47 -9.20 10.49 8.29
C ASP A 47 -9.15 10.62 9.81
N LEU A 48 -7.93 10.62 10.33
CA LEU A 48 -7.65 10.72 11.77
C LEU A 48 -7.52 12.19 12.24
N GLU A 49 -7.31 13.15 11.35
CA GLU A 49 -7.21 14.58 11.68
C GLU A 49 -8.61 15.22 11.70
N HIS A 50 -9.43 14.86 10.70
CA HIS A 50 -10.84 15.24 10.59
C HIS A 50 -11.70 13.97 10.61
N PRO A 51 -12.12 13.48 11.80
CA PRO A 51 -12.79 12.20 11.98
C PRO A 51 -13.83 11.88 10.91
N ASN A 52 -13.43 11.04 9.97
CA ASN A 52 -14.26 10.55 8.88
C ASN A 52 -13.78 9.16 8.47
N ARG A 53 -14.68 8.33 7.95
CA ARG A 53 -14.26 7.06 7.35
C ARG A 53 -15.16 6.63 6.22
N MET A 54 -14.56 5.90 5.29
CA MET A 54 -15.23 5.32 4.14
C MET A 54 -14.72 3.90 3.93
N ARG A 55 -15.66 2.96 3.74
CA ARG A 55 -15.35 1.61 3.31
C ARG A 55 -15.67 1.47 1.83
N VAL A 56 -14.77 0.85 1.09
CA VAL A 56 -14.95 0.57 -0.34
C VAL A 56 -14.80 -0.93 -0.54
N HIS A 57 -15.73 -1.55 -1.24
CA HIS A 57 -15.58 -2.91 -1.74
C HIS A 57 -15.37 -2.86 -3.25
N GLY A 58 -14.63 -3.83 -3.77
CA GLY A 58 -14.41 -3.92 -5.20
C GLY A 58 -13.71 -5.17 -5.65
N GLU A 59 -13.46 -5.20 -6.95
CA GLU A 59 -12.71 -6.24 -7.63
C GLU A 59 -11.32 -5.75 -7.99
N ALA A 60 -10.29 -6.43 -7.51
CA ALA A 60 -8.91 -6.05 -7.68
C ALA A 60 -8.22 -6.82 -8.80
N THR A 61 -7.37 -6.12 -9.56
CA THR A 61 -6.33 -6.71 -10.39
C THR A 61 -4.97 -6.26 -9.89
N VAL A 62 -3.99 -7.15 -9.95
CA VAL A 62 -2.60 -6.90 -9.53
C VAL A 62 -1.71 -7.08 -10.74
N SER A 63 -0.90 -6.08 -11.07
CA SER A 63 -0.07 -6.09 -12.28
C SER A 63 1.34 -5.59 -12.01
N ALA A 64 2.32 -6.28 -12.57
CA ALA A 64 3.72 -5.85 -12.64
C ALA A 64 4.01 -4.99 -13.88
N ASP A 65 3.07 -4.93 -14.83
CA ASP A 65 3.24 -4.25 -16.13
C ASP A 65 2.17 -3.17 -16.35
N ASP A 66 1.66 -2.58 -15.26
CA ASP A 66 0.67 -1.51 -15.35
C ASP A 66 1.32 -0.20 -15.83
N PRO A 67 0.71 0.57 -16.75
CA PRO A 67 1.25 1.87 -17.18
C PRO A 67 1.46 2.88 -16.05
N LEU A 68 0.79 2.72 -14.92
CA LEU A 68 0.97 3.59 -13.76
C LEU A 68 2.19 3.22 -12.90
N LEU A 69 2.83 2.07 -13.12
CA LEU A 69 3.93 1.58 -12.28
C LEU A 69 5.05 2.62 -12.18
N ASP A 70 5.53 3.12 -13.33
CA ASP A 70 6.61 4.11 -13.41
C ASP A 70 6.23 5.48 -12.81
N THR A 71 4.94 5.72 -12.57
CA THR A 71 4.46 6.95 -11.95
C THR A 71 4.49 6.91 -10.42
N TRP A 72 4.79 5.76 -9.82
CA TRP A 72 4.98 5.59 -8.38
C TRP A 72 6.42 5.13 -8.09
N PRO A 73 7.27 6.02 -7.54
CA PRO A 73 8.61 5.63 -7.12
C PRO A 73 8.59 4.37 -6.24
N GLY A 74 9.46 3.41 -6.53
CA GLY A 74 9.61 2.19 -5.73
C GLY A 74 8.43 1.20 -5.78
N ALA A 75 7.42 1.43 -6.62
CA ALA A 75 6.35 0.46 -6.84
C ALA A 75 6.91 -0.79 -7.54
N ILE A 76 6.55 -1.96 -7.02
CA ILE A 76 6.85 -3.26 -7.63
C ILE A 76 5.63 -3.86 -8.32
N LEU A 77 4.43 -3.40 -7.93
CA LEU A 77 3.15 -3.81 -8.50
C LEU A 77 2.17 -2.63 -8.43
N VAL A 78 1.18 -2.62 -9.30
CA VAL A 78 -0.01 -1.75 -9.21
C VAL A 78 -1.23 -2.61 -8.94
N VAL A 79 -2.06 -2.16 -7.99
CA VAL A 79 -3.37 -2.71 -7.74
C VAL A 79 -4.41 -1.76 -8.30
N ARG A 80 -5.23 -2.22 -9.25
CA ARG A 80 -6.44 -1.51 -9.66
C ARG A 80 -7.65 -2.13 -8.97
N VAL A 81 -8.62 -1.32 -8.61
CA VAL A 81 -9.86 -1.77 -7.96
C VAL A 81 -11.05 -1.20 -8.70
N SER A 82 -11.83 -2.07 -9.34
CA SER A 82 -13.17 -1.77 -9.84
C SER A 82 -14.13 -1.73 -8.65
N VAL A 83 -14.64 -0.56 -8.31
CA VAL A 83 -15.47 -0.31 -7.14
C VAL A 83 -16.87 -0.86 -7.36
N THR A 84 -17.33 -1.72 -6.44
CA THR A 84 -18.69 -2.25 -6.43
C THR A 84 -19.58 -1.49 -5.47
N ASP A 85 -19.05 -1.16 -4.29
CA ASP A 85 -19.83 -0.55 -3.21
C ASP A 85 -19.00 0.45 -2.42
N VAL A 86 -19.64 1.55 -2.02
CA VAL A 86 -19.06 2.59 -1.18
C VAL A 86 -19.97 2.83 0.02
N PHE A 87 -19.42 2.73 1.22
CA PHE A 87 -20.14 2.92 2.47
C PHE A 87 -19.50 4.06 3.27
N PRO A 88 -20.18 5.21 3.41
CA PRO A 88 -19.85 6.14 4.47
C PRO A 88 -20.21 5.51 5.81
N ASN A 89 -19.38 5.67 6.83
CA ASN A 89 -19.67 5.12 8.15
C ASN A 89 -19.50 6.18 9.26
N CYS A 90 -20.32 6.06 10.32
CA CYS A 90 -20.45 7.07 11.40
C CYS A 90 -19.15 7.37 12.16
N PRO A 91 -18.57 8.57 12.11
CA PRO A 91 -17.23 8.87 12.66
C PRO A 91 -17.14 8.92 14.20
N ARG A 92 -18.21 8.64 14.94
CA ARG A 92 -18.38 8.89 16.39
C ARG A 92 -17.19 8.47 17.28
N TYR A 93 -16.51 7.38 16.97
CA TYR A 93 -15.41 6.84 17.78
C TYR A 93 -14.03 6.89 17.11
N ILE A 94 -13.87 7.65 16.03
CA ILE A 94 -12.57 7.85 15.42
C ILE A 94 -11.81 8.86 16.29
N HIS A 95 -10.66 8.43 16.83
CA HIS A 95 -9.78 9.30 17.59
C HIS A 95 -9.19 10.39 16.71
N ARG A 96 -9.05 11.60 17.27
CA ARG A 96 -8.33 12.68 16.61
C ARG A 96 -6.84 12.53 16.86
N TRP A 97 -6.08 12.28 15.80
CA TRP A 97 -4.62 12.23 15.83
C TRP A 97 -4.07 13.38 15.01
N GLN A 98 -2.87 13.83 15.36
CA GLN A 98 -2.10 14.78 14.56
C GLN A 98 -0.97 14.02 13.87
N LYS A 99 -0.76 14.24 12.57
CA LYS A 99 0.41 13.66 11.88
C LYS A 99 1.68 14.30 12.42
N VAL A 100 2.61 13.48 12.91
CA VAL A 100 3.91 13.95 13.46
C VAL A 100 4.95 14.09 12.35
N ALA A 101 5.09 13.06 11.50
CA ALA A 101 6.04 13.05 10.39
C ALA A 101 5.60 12.05 9.31
N GLU A 102 6.19 12.15 8.12
CA GLU A 102 6.14 11.08 7.12
C GLU A 102 7.13 9.97 7.49
N SER A 103 6.78 8.72 7.15
CA SER A 103 7.70 7.60 7.36
C SER A 103 8.88 7.73 6.39
N PRO A 104 10.13 7.57 6.85
CA PRO A 104 11.30 7.63 5.98
C PRO A 104 11.35 6.48 4.96
N PHE A 105 10.50 5.45 5.12
CA PHE A 105 10.38 4.32 4.20
C PHE A 105 9.38 4.56 3.06
N VAL A 106 8.66 5.70 3.06
CA VAL A 106 7.84 6.08 1.90
C VAL A 106 8.79 6.33 0.73
N PRO A 107 8.62 5.67 -0.43
CA PRO A 107 9.50 5.90 -1.57
C PRO A 107 9.34 7.30 -2.16
N HIS A 108 10.47 7.94 -2.51
CA HIS A 108 10.50 9.21 -3.26
C HIS A 108 11.39 9.06 -4.49
N ALA A 109 11.10 9.82 -5.55
CA ALA A 109 11.88 9.77 -6.79
C ALA A 109 13.33 10.19 -6.52
N GLY A 110 14.29 9.40 -6.99
CA GLY A 110 15.73 9.68 -6.87
C GLY A 110 16.31 9.47 -5.47
N VAL A 111 15.54 8.96 -4.50
CA VAL A 111 16.01 8.68 -3.14
C VAL A 111 15.75 7.20 -2.82
N ALA A 112 16.83 6.45 -2.56
CA ALA A 112 16.68 5.08 -2.09
C ALA A 112 16.12 5.08 -0.66
N PRO A 113 15.03 4.35 -0.37
CA PRO A 113 14.53 4.24 0.99
C PRO A 113 15.55 3.52 1.88
N PRO A 114 15.64 3.86 3.17
CA PRO A 114 16.51 3.16 4.09
C PRO A 114 16.09 1.68 4.21
N ILE A 115 17.06 0.81 4.45
CA ILE A 115 16.80 -0.61 4.70
C ILE A 115 16.07 -0.75 6.04
N PRO A 116 14.87 -1.38 6.11
CA PRO A 116 14.20 -1.60 7.37
C PRO A 116 15.02 -2.50 8.29
N GLY A 117 15.20 -2.12 9.55
CA GLY A 117 16.06 -2.86 10.49
C GLY A 117 15.67 -4.32 10.70
N TRP A 118 14.39 -4.68 10.51
CA TRP A 118 13.94 -6.08 10.60
C TRP A 118 14.54 -6.98 9.53
N LYS A 119 14.90 -6.44 8.35
CA LYS A 119 15.56 -7.21 7.28
C LYS A 119 16.98 -7.64 7.68
N GLN A 120 17.60 -6.92 8.60
CA GLN A 120 18.93 -7.23 9.13
C GLN A 120 18.87 -8.04 10.43
N ALA A 121 17.67 -8.38 10.91
CA ALA A 121 17.50 -9.19 12.11
C ALA A 121 17.81 -10.67 11.79
N GLU A 122 18.42 -11.36 12.75
CA GLU A 122 18.85 -12.76 12.62
C GLU A 122 17.71 -13.71 12.21
N TRP A 123 16.48 -13.43 12.65
CA TRP A 123 15.31 -14.26 12.34
C TRP A 123 14.78 -14.09 10.90
N ALA A 124 15.24 -13.08 10.16
CA ALA A 124 14.72 -12.72 8.85
C ALA A 124 15.76 -12.85 7.73
N CYS A 125 17.04 -12.77 8.05
CA CYS A 125 18.10 -12.60 7.06
C CYS A 125 18.25 -13.80 6.10
N ASP A 126 17.84 -14.99 6.50
CA ASP A 126 17.84 -16.20 5.66
C ASP A 126 16.56 -16.37 4.81
N ALA A 127 15.55 -15.52 5.05
CA ALA A 127 14.27 -15.53 4.34
C ALA A 127 14.16 -14.47 3.22
N LEU A 128 15.18 -13.62 3.05
CA LEU A 128 15.18 -12.57 2.04
C LEU A 128 15.62 -13.09 0.66
N PRO A 129 15.17 -12.44 -0.44
CA PRO A 129 15.69 -12.72 -1.77
C PRO A 129 17.21 -12.52 -1.83
N HIS A 130 17.93 -13.39 -2.57
CA HIS A 130 19.39 -13.39 -2.66
C HIS A 130 20.05 -12.05 -3.04
N ASP A 131 19.31 -11.17 -3.71
CA ASP A 131 19.70 -9.86 -4.22
C ASP A 131 19.17 -8.69 -3.36
N ASP A 132 18.59 -8.97 -2.19
CA ASP A 132 18.05 -7.94 -1.29
C ASP A 132 19.16 -6.98 -0.81
N PRO A 133 18.93 -5.65 -0.84
CA PRO A 133 19.91 -4.66 -0.41
C PRO A 133 20.32 -4.81 1.06
N ALA A 134 19.54 -5.51 1.89
CA ALA A 134 19.91 -5.80 3.28
C ALA A 134 21.22 -6.58 3.42
N TYR A 135 21.65 -7.33 2.39
CA TYR A 135 22.93 -8.03 2.37
C TYR A 135 24.14 -7.14 2.06
N ARG A 136 23.91 -5.92 1.55
CA ARG A 136 24.97 -4.97 1.15
C ARG A 136 24.64 -3.56 1.68
N PRO A 137 24.76 -3.37 3.01
CA PRO A 137 24.40 -2.11 3.66
C PRO A 137 25.26 -0.92 3.20
#